data_AF-A0A246S0L9-F1
#
_entry.id   AF-A0A246S0L9-F1
#
_cell.length_a   1.000
_cell.length_b   1.000
_cell.length_c   1.000
_cell.angle_alpha   90.00
_cell.angle_beta   90.00
_cell.angle_gamma   90.00
#
_symmetry.space_group_name_H-M   'P 1'
#
loop_
_entity.id
_entity.type
_entity.pdbx_description
1 polymer ?
#
loop_
_entity_poly.entity_id
_entity_poly.type
_entity_poly.pdbx_seq_one_letter_code
_entity_poly.pdbx_strand_id
1 'polypeptide(L)'
;MSDASQTLTLLAPVEGLVIPLNEVPDPVFAGLALGEGIALDPLGECLHAPCDGEIVQCARTRHALTLRTDAGLELLIHLGLDTVELQGQGIELLVAVGDQVRAGEPLCRFDADVLALGASALITPIVVTEPAGWRLLPPRHGKGKRVALGEELLVLTRSVAEQEEATTTKGPMVERCLTLALAAGLHARPAARLRAIAREYGVNLEVHREPAAEGAGANVESLSALMNLGLVAGSALRLRAQGTRGEAALDAAEALLTTPEAEEHAVGKPPVGLQKPLGIGELAGLVASHGLATGPLVVYRP
;
A
#
# COMPACT_ATOMS: atom_id res chain seq x y z
N MET A 1 21.38 -0.16 -33.70
CA MET A 1 20.40 -1.23 -33.49
C MET A 1 19.54 -0.76 -32.33
N SER A 2 18.25 -0.53 -32.56
CA SER A 2 17.34 0.08 -31.57
C SER A 2 17.21 -0.85 -30.38
N ASP A 3 17.61 -0.39 -29.20
CA ASP A 3 17.24 -1.03 -27.95
C ASP A 3 15.72 -0.98 -27.84
N ALA A 4 15.04 -2.12 -27.92
CA ALA A 4 13.59 -2.16 -27.92
C ALA A 4 13.11 -2.06 -26.47
N SER A 5 12.84 -0.84 -26.00
CA SER A 5 12.24 -0.62 -24.69
C SER A 5 10.74 -0.89 -24.73
N GLN A 6 10.24 -1.65 -23.75
CA GLN A 6 8.80 -1.81 -23.52
C GLN A 6 8.31 -0.70 -22.59
N THR A 7 7.07 -0.25 -22.80
CA THR A 7 6.40 0.75 -21.97
C THR A 7 5.08 0.19 -21.47
N LEU A 8 4.78 0.42 -20.19
CA LEU A 8 3.49 0.09 -19.57
C LEU A 8 2.94 1.36 -18.93
N THR A 9 1.70 1.72 -19.27
CA THR A 9 1.01 2.87 -18.70
C THR A 9 -0.03 2.39 -17.70
N LEU A 10 0.00 2.94 -16.50
CA LEU A 10 -1.05 2.75 -15.49
C LEU A 10 -1.98 3.96 -15.54
N LEU A 11 -3.28 3.68 -15.65
CA LEU A 11 -4.34 4.67 -15.66
C LEU A 11 -4.77 5.03 -14.24
N ALA A 12 -5.35 6.22 -14.05
CA ALA A 12 -5.94 6.62 -12.80
C ALA A 12 -7.16 5.72 -12.48
N PRO A 13 -7.12 4.95 -11.36
CA PRO A 13 -8.19 4.02 -11.01
C PRO A 13 -9.47 4.73 -10.54
N VAL A 14 -9.37 6.01 -10.21
CA VAL A 14 -10.47 6.86 -9.76
C VAL A 14 -10.13 8.30 -10.12
N GLU A 15 -11.15 9.12 -10.34
CA GLU A 15 -10.93 10.56 -10.39
C GLU A 15 -10.42 11.04 -9.03
N GLY A 16 -9.39 11.89 -9.00
CA GLY A 16 -8.79 12.29 -7.74
C GLY A 16 -7.74 13.38 -7.85
N LEU A 17 -7.23 13.80 -6.70
CA LEU A 17 -6.07 14.69 -6.60
C LEU A 17 -4.80 13.87 -6.37
N VAL A 18 -3.77 14.18 -7.14
CA VAL A 18 -2.47 13.52 -7.02
C VAL A 18 -1.76 13.94 -5.74
N ILE A 19 -1.27 12.94 -5.00
CA ILE A 19 -0.42 13.09 -3.83
C ILE A 19 0.86 12.29 -4.10
N PRO A 20 2.05 12.92 -4.05
CA PRO A 20 3.32 12.20 -4.11
C PRO A 20 3.38 11.15 -3.01
N LEU A 21 3.84 9.93 -3.32
CA LEU A 21 3.81 8.83 -2.36
C LEU A 21 4.61 9.15 -1.09
N ASN A 22 5.72 9.89 -1.22
CA ASN A 22 6.57 10.37 -0.11
C ASN A 22 5.94 11.48 0.76
N GLU A 23 4.77 11.99 0.38
CA GLU A 23 4.00 12.99 1.15
C GLU A 23 2.72 12.40 1.77
N VAL A 24 2.46 11.10 1.57
CA VAL A 24 1.34 10.40 2.23
C VAL A 24 1.58 10.39 3.75
N PRO A 25 0.57 10.69 4.58
CA PRO A 25 0.73 10.73 6.04
C PRO A 25 0.73 9.33 6.68
N ASP A 26 1.48 8.39 6.10
CA ASP A 26 1.75 7.07 6.65
C ASP A 26 3.23 6.73 6.35
N PRO A 27 4.06 6.41 7.36
CA PRO A 27 5.49 6.23 7.20
C PRO A 27 5.88 5.04 6.32
N VAL A 28 5.03 4.01 6.21
CA VAL A 28 5.30 2.85 5.33
C VAL A 28 5.16 3.24 3.87
N PHE A 29 4.13 4.01 3.53
CA PHE A 29 3.96 4.52 2.17
C PHE A 29 4.97 5.64 1.88
N ALA A 30 5.12 6.61 2.78
CA ALA A 30 6.02 7.74 2.59
C ALA A 30 7.50 7.34 2.49
N GLY A 31 7.88 6.28 3.23
CA GLY A 31 9.22 5.71 3.19
C GLY A 31 9.50 4.83 1.97
N LEU A 32 8.54 4.65 1.05
CA LEU A 32 8.65 3.76 -0.12
C LEU A 32 8.97 2.30 0.26
N ALA A 33 8.69 1.90 1.50
CA ALA A 33 9.06 0.59 2.02
C ALA A 33 8.31 -0.55 1.30
N LEU A 34 7.11 -0.27 0.80
CA LEU A 34 6.29 -1.17 -0.04
C LEU A 34 6.68 -1.14 -1.52
N GLY A 35 7.31 -0.06 -1.99
CA GLY A 35 7.68 0.14 -3.38
C GLY A 35 7.48 1.60 -3.82
N GLU A 36 7.80 1.87 -5.08
CA GLU A 36 7.55 3.16 -5.70
C GLU A 36 6.10 3.26 -6.20
N GLY A 37 5.58 4.47 -6.31
CA GLY A 37 4.20 4.67 -6.77
C GLY A 37 3.72 6.10 -6.57
N ILE A 38 2.41 6.24 -6.43
CA ILE A 38 1.70 7.51 -6.28
C ILE A 38 0.45 7.28 -5.43
N ALA A 39 -0.13 8.33 -4.86
CA ALA A 39 -1.42 8.25 -4.20
C ALA A 39 -2.43 9.21 -4.83
N LEU A 40 -3.71 8.87 -4.71
CA LEU A 40 -4.83 9.73 -5.09
C LEU A 40 -5.70 10.02 -3.88
N ASP A 41 -6.11 11.27 -3.70
CA ASP A 41 -7.25 11.62 -2.86
C ASP A 41 -8.51 11.56 -3.73
N PRO A 42 -9.36 10.54 -3.58
CA PRO A 42 -10.41 10.25 -4.54
C PRO A 42 -11.56 11.26 -4.46
N LEU A 43 -12.09 11.62 -5.62
CA LEU A 43 -13.29 12.43 -5.80
C LEU A 43 -14.47 11.63 -6.35
N GLY A 44 -14.28 10.32 -6.55
CA GLY A 44 -15.31 9.36 -6.92
C GLY A 44 -15.40 8.23 -5.91
N GLU A 45 -16.40 7.37 -6.08
CA GLU A 45 -16.79 6.32 -5.11
C GLU A 45 -16.55 4.90 -5.64
N CYS A 46 -15.74 4.77 -6.70
CA CYS A 46 -15.46 3.49 -7.34
C CYS A 46 -14.02 3.44 -7.84
N LEU A 47 -13.26 2.44 -7.39
CA LEU A 47 -11.95 2.12 -7.95
C LEU A 47 -12.13 1.23 -9.18
N HIS A 48 -11.29 1.47 -10.18
CA HIS A 48 -11.22 0.73 -11.43
C HIS A 48 -9.82 0.19 -11.65
N ALA A 49 -9.69 -0.84 -12.50
CA ALA A 49 -8.42 -1.43 -12.83
C ALA A 49 -7.52 -0.40 -13.56
N PRO A 50 -6.31 -0.12 -13.07
CA PRO A 50 -5.40 0.84 -13.70
C PRO A 50 -4.71 0.26 -14.94
N CYS A 51 -4.73 -1.05 -15.11
CA CYS A 51 -4.19 -1.77 -16.26
C CYS A 51 -4.87 -3.15 -16.38
N ASP A 52 -4.57 -3.85 -17.47
CA ASP A 52 -4.98 -5.25 -17.65
C ASP A 52 -4.18 -6.17 -16.70
N GLY A 53 -4.84 -7.18 -16.13
CA GLY A 53 -4.17 -8.20 -15.33
C GLY A 53 -5.10 -9.09 -14.52
N GLU A 54 -4.50 -9.86 -13.62
CA GLU A 54 -5.17 -10.79 -12.71
C GLU A 54 -5.26 -10.20 -11.30
N ILE A 55 -6.40 -10.35 -10.63
CA ILE A 55 -6.51 -10.07 -9.20
C ILE A 55 -5.84 -11.19 -8.41
N VAL A 56 -4.66 -10.93 -7.86
CA VAL A 56 -3.87 -11.96 -7.15
C VAL A 56 -4.10 -11.96 -5.64
N GLN A 57 -4.73 -10.90 -5.15
CA GLN A 57 -5.07 -10.77 -3.73
C GLN A 57 -6.18 -9.75 -3.52
N CYS A 58 -7.11 -10.09 -2.63
CA CYS A 58 -8.04 -9.15 -2.00
C CYS A 58 -7.83 -9.23 -0.49
N ALA A 59 -7.59 -8.10 0.17
CA ALA A 59 -7.51 -8.06 1.63
C ALA A 59 -8.82 -8.55 2.26
N ARG A 60 -8.73 -9.26 3.40
CA ARG A 60 -9.92 -9.80 4.09
C ARG A 60 -10.93 -8.71 4.45
N THR A 61 -10.45 -7.54 4.86
CA THR A 61 -11.25 -6.36 5.16
C THR A 61 -11.52 -5.48 3.94
N ARG A 62 -11.24 -5.97 2.72
CA ARG A 62 -11.59 -5.40 1.41
C ARG A 62 -10.93 -4.07 1.04
N HIS A 63 -10.17 -3.46 1.94
CA HIS A 63 -9.51 -2.17 1.74
C HIS A 63 -8.35 -2.18 0.74
N ALA A 64 -7.84 -3.33 0.34
CA ALA A 64 -6.71 -3.40 -0.58
C ALA A 64 -6.84 -4.54 -1.57
N LEU A 65 -6.39 -4.29 -2.80
CA LEU A 65 -6.30 -5.28 -3.87
C LEU A 65 -4.90 -5.28 -4.46
N THR A 66 -4.41 -6.45 -4.85
CA THR A 66 -3.18 -6.58 -5.63
C THR A 66 -3.53 -7.12 -7.01
N LEU A 67 -3.07 -6.42 -8.04
CA LEU A 67 -3.23 -6.79 -9.44
C LEU A 67 -1.87 -7.16 -10.04
N ARG A 68 -1.81 -8.28 -10.77
CA ARG A 68 -0.60 -8.73 -11.46
C ARG A 68 -0.81 -8.70 -12.96
N THR A 69 0.04 -7.99 -13.66
CA THR A 69 0.04 -7.97 -15.14
C THR A 69 0.62 -9.29 -15.70
N ASP A 70 0.31 -9.60 -16.96
CA ASP A 70 0.94 -10.72 -17.68
C ASP A 70 2.47 -10.63 -17.73
N ALA A 71 3.03 -9.42 -17.60
CA ALA A 71 4.46 -9.15 -17.56
C ALA A 71 5.10 -9.34 -16.17
N GLY A 72 4.33 -9.81 -15.18
CA GLY A 72 4.80 -10.10 -13.82
C GLY A 72 4.83 -8.90 -12.86
N LEU A 73 4.56 -7.68 -13.34
CA LEU A 73 4.45 -6.50 -12.48
C LEU A 73 3.28 -6.68 -11.51
N GLU A 74 3.50 -6.48 -10.21
CA GLU A 74 2.43 -6.46 -9.21
C GLU A 74 2.20 -5.04 -8.67
N LEU A 75 0.93 -4.67 -8.63
CA LEU A 75 0.44 -3.37 -8.20
C LEU A 75 -0.52 -3.53 -7.02
N LEU A 76 -0.18 -2.90 -5.90
CA LEU A 76 -1.06 -2.75 -4.74
C LEU A 76 -1.89 -1.46 -4.90
N ILE A 77 -3.21 -1.59 -4.77
CA ILE A 77 -4.14 -0.47 -4.65
C ILE A 77 -4.72 -0.54 -3.24
N HIS A 78 -4.41 0.45 -2.41
CA HIS A 78 -4.81 0.51 -1.00
C HIS A 78 -5.80 1.66 -0.79
N LEU A 79 -7.07 1.36 -0.56
CA LEU A 79 -8.14 2.35 -0.39
C LEU A 79 -8.09 2.97 0.99
N GLY A 80 -7.73 4.26 1.08
CA GLY A 80 -7.62 5.00 2.34
C GLY A 80 -6.47 4.54 3.25
N LEU A 81 -6.22 5.26 4.33
CA LEU A 81 -5.26 4.92 5.38
C LEU A 81 -6.00 4.40 6.61
N ASP A 82 -5.51 3.29 7.18
CA ASP A 82 -6.12 2.57 8.33
C ASP A 82 -7.55 2.07 8.12
N THR A 83 -8.06 2.07 6.89
CA THR A 83 -9.36 1.48 6.50
C THR A 83 -9.46 -0.02 6.81
N VAL A 84 -8.33 -0.69 7.07
CA VAL A 84 -8.29 -2.04 7.63
C VAL A 84 -9.07 -2.15 8.95
N GLU A 85 -9.06 -1.11 9.78
CA GLU A 85 -9.73 -1.04 11.08
C GLU A 85 -11.26 -1.06 10.94
N LEU A 86 -11.78 -0.62 9.79
CA LEU A 86 -13.20 -0.57 9.48
C LEU A 86 -13.80 -1.95 9.14
N GLN A 87 -12.97 -3.00 9.10
CA GLN A 87 -13.42 -4.38 8.89
C GLN A 87 -14.29 -4.56 7.62
N GLY A 88 -14.04 -3.76 6.58
CA GLY A 88 -14.77 -3.77 5.31
C GLY A 88 -16.10 -3.03 5.31
N GLN A 89 -16.43 -2.28 6.37
CA GLN A 89 -17.57 -1.36 6.36
C GLN A 89 -17.35 -0.26 5.32
N GLY A 90 -18.39 0.04 4.55
CA GLY A 90 -18.32 1.02 3.47
C GLY A 90 -17.55 0.55 2.23
N ILE A 91 -17.18 -0.75 2.11
CA ILE A 91 -16.45 -1.29 0.96
C ILE A 91 -17.14 -2.53 0.37
N GLU A 92 -17.49 -2.44 -0.90
CA GLU A 92 -18.05 -3.51 -1.73
C GLU A 92 -17.03 -3.92 -2.80
N LEU A 93 -16.50 -5.14 -2.72
CA LEU A 93 -15.68 -5.71 -3.79
C LEU A 93 -16.56 -6.17 -4.95
N LEU A 94 -16.17 -5.83 -6.16
CA LEU A 94 -16.82 -6.25 -7.40
C LEU A 94 -16.06 -7.38 -8.12
N VAL A 95 -14.88 -7.72 -7.60
CA VAL A 95 -13.97 -8.74 -8.14
C VAL A 95 -13.52 -9.71 -7.04
N ALA A 96 -13.08 -10.88 -7.45
CA ALA A 96 -12.51 -11.92 -6.60
C ALA A 96 -11.07 -12.26 -7.02
N VAL A 97 -10.35 -12.93 -6.12
CA VAL A 97 -9.02 -13.47 -6.44
C VAL A 97 -9.12 -14.48 -7.57
N GLY A 98 -8.26 -14.34 -8.57
CA GLY A 98 -8.22 -15.13 -9.81
C GLY A 98 -8.97 -14.50 -10.98
N ASP A 99 -9.74 -13.42 -10.75
CA ASP A 99 -10.45 -12.73 -11.84
C ASP A 99 -9.45 -12.01 -12.76
N GLN A 100 -9.72 -12.09 -14.06
CA GLN A 100 -9.03 -11.33 -15.09
C GLN A 100 -9.80 -10.04 -15.34
N VAL A 101 -9.12 -8.90 -15.21
CA VAL A 101 -9.71 -7.57 -15.36
C VAL A 101 -9.02 -6.80 -16.48
N ARG A 102 -9.78 -5.91 -17.12
CA ARG A 102 -9.23 -4.96 -18.11
C ARG A 102 -9.12 -3.56 -17.55
N ALA A 103 -8.19 -2.77 -18.07
CA ALA A 103 -8.04 -1.36 -17.70
C ALA A 103 -9.40 -0.63 -17.78
N GLY A 104 -9.76 0.06 -16.70
CA GLY A 104 -11.04 0.76 -16.54
C GLY A 104 -12.20 -0.11 -16.04
N GLU A 105 -12.00 -1.39 -15.77
CA GLU A 105 -13.04 -2.26 -15.19
C GLU A 105 -13.23 -1.98 -13.69
N PRO A 106 -14.46 -1.88 -13.17
CA PRO A 106 -14.71 -1.63 -11.74
C PRO A 106 -14.15 -2.74 -10.84
N LEU A 107 -13.36 -2.35 -9.83
CA LEU A 107 -12.78 -3.27 -8.84
C LEU A 107 -13.55 -3.27 -7.52
N CYS A 108 -13.88 -2.09 -7.01
CA CYS A 108 -14.65 -1.95 -5.77
C CYS A 108 -15.43 -0.64 -5.75
N ARG A 109 -16.60 -0.67 -5.11
CA ARG A 109 -17.35 0.53 -4.72
C ARG A 109 -17.09 0.81 -3.25
N PHE A 110 -17.09 2.09 -2.89
CA PHE A 110 -16.92 2.50 -1.51
C PHE A 110 -17.76 3.72 -1.17
N ASP A 111 -18.15 3.80 0.10
CA ASP A 111 -18.84 4.94 0.67
C ASP A 111 -17.79 5.90 1.26
N ALA A 112 -17.53 7.01 0.54
CA ALA A 112 -16.50 7.96 0.92
C ALA A 112 -16.77 8.60 2.29
N ASP A 113 -18.03 8.81 2.66
CA ASP A 113 -18.41 9.41 3.94
C ASP A 113 -18.14 8.44 5.09
N VAL A 114 -18.53 7.16 4.94
CA VAL A 114 -18.26 6.12 5.95
C VAL A 114 -16.76 5.95 6.15
N LEU A 115 -15.98 5.92 5.06
CA LEU A 115 -14.53 5.80 5.15
C LEU A 115 -13.91 7.04 5.77
N ALA A 116 -14.30 8.26 5.37
CA ALA A 116 -13.74 9.50 5.90
C ALA A 116 -14.00 9.71 7.40
N LEU A 117 -15.06 9.11 7.95
CA LEU A 117 -15.37 9.17 9.38
C LEU A 117 -14.55 8.20 10.24
N GLY A 118 -14.05 7.12 9.65
CA GLY A 118 -13.40 6.03 10.38
C GLY A 118 -11.93 5.80 10.02
N ALA A 119 -11.47 6.33 8.88
CA ALA A 119 -10.09 6.24 8.41
C ALA A 119 -9.31 7.52 8.75
N SER A 120 -7.99 7.41 8.87
CA SER A 120 -7.12 8.59 9.07
C SER A 120 -7.12 9.54 7.87
N ALA A 121 -7.29 8.98 6.66
CA ALA A 121 -7.47 9.71 5.41
C ALA A 121 -8.04 8.79 4.32
N LEU A 122 -8.74 9.34 3.32
CA LEU A 122 -9.20 8.58 2.14
C LEU A 122 -8.12 8.47 1.03
N ILE A 123 -6.94 9.05 1.28
CA ILE A 123 -5.77 8.95 0.42
C ILE A 123 -5.52 7.48 0.07
N THR A 124 -5.50 7.18 -1.22
CA THR A 124 -5.45 5.84 -1.80
C THR A 124 -4.11 5.62 -2.50
N PRO A 125 -3.13 4.97 -1.86
CA PRO A 125 -1.87 4.60 -2.49
C PRO A 125 -2.03 3.56 -3.61
N ILE A 126 -1.26 3.76 -4.68
CA ILE A 126 -1.11 2.90 -5.84
C ILE A 126 0.38 2.63 -5.98
N VAL A 127 0.81 1.43 -5.59
CA VAL A 127 2.22 1.09 -5.34
C VAL A 127 2.64 -0.12 -6.15
N VAL A 128 3.78 -0.02 -6.83
CA VAL A 128 4.42 -1.14 -7.52
C VAL A 128 5.18 -1.97 -6.49
N THR A 129 4.62 -3.11 -6.09
CA THR A 129 5.18 -3.94 -5.01
C THR A 129 6.20 -4.95 -5.49
N GLU A 130 6.05 -5.44 -6.73
CA GLU A 130 7.02 -6.27 -7.44
C GLU A 130 7.26 -5.67 -8.83
N PRO A 131 8.43 -5.05 -9.08
CA PRO A 131 8.73 -4.41 -10.34
C PRO A 131 8.94 -5.40 -11.50
N ALA A 132 9.33 -6.66 -11.27
CA ALA A 132 9.57 -7.65 -12.33
C ALA A 132 10.43 -7.14 -13.52
N GLY A 133 11.48 -6.36 -13.21
CA GLY A 133 12.37 -5.73 -14.18
C GLY A 133 11.84 -4.45 -14.84
N TRP A 134 10.64 -3.99 -14.46
CA TRP A 134 10.11 -2.69 -14.83
C TRP A 134 10.65 -1.60 -13.89
N ARG A 135 10.90 -0.41 -14.46
CA ARG A 135 11.33 0.78 -13.73
C ARG A 135 10.27 1.86 -13.88
N LEU A 136 9.89 2.47 -12.77
CA LEU A 136 8.94 3.58 -12.78
C LEU A 136 9.62 4.83 -13.33
N LEU A 137 9.00 5.49 -14.30
CA LEU A 137 9.43 6.82 -14.73
C LEU A 137 8.91 7.88 -13.75
N PRO A 138 9.60 9.02 -13.60
CA PRO A 138 9.13 10.12 -12.76
C PRO A 138 7.67 10.48 -13.08
N PRO A 139 6.79 10.57 -12.06
CA PRO A 139 5.39 10.93 -12.26
C PRO A 139 5.26 12.25 -13.01
N ARG A 140 4.37 12.29 -14.00
CA ARG A 140 4.14 13.49 -14.82
C ARG A 140 3.23 14.51 -14.11
N HIS A 141 2.43 14.04 -13.17
CA HIS A 141 1.49 14.87 -12.41
C HIS A 141 2.13 15.33 -11.09
N GLY A 142 2.04 16.64 -10.82
CA GLY A 142 2.47 17.23 -9.56
C GLY A 142 1.40 17.13 -8.47
N LYS A 143 1.80 17.39 -7.22
CA LYS A 143 0.89 17.45 -6.07
C LYS A 143 -0.32 18.35 -6.33
N GLY A 144 -1.50 17.88 -5.92
CA GLY A 144 -2.77 18.61 -6.03
C GLY A 144 -3.32 18.72 -7.45
N LYS A 145 -2.64 18.14 -8.44
CA LYS A 145 -3.17 18.02 -9.80
C LYS A 145 -4.38 17.08 -9.77
N ARG A 146 -5.52 17.57 -10.27
CA ARG A 146 -6.68 16.72 -10.56
C ARG A 146 -6.42 15.87 -11.80
N VAL A 147 -6.69 14.57 -11.68
CA VAL A 147 -6.66 13.59 -12.76
C VAL A 147 -8.05 12.98 -12.92
N ALA A 148 -8.49 12.79 -14.16
CA ALA A 148 -9.76 12.13 -14.45
C ALA A 148 -9.63 10.60 -14.34
N LEU A 149 -10.74 9.90 -14.09
CA LEU A 149 -10.80 8.45 -14.20
C LEU A 149 -10.31 8.00 -15.58
N GLY A 150 -9.35 7.06 -15.62
CA GLY A 150 -8.79 6.54 -16.87
C GLY A 150 -7.71 7.43 -17.51
N GLU A 151 -7.36 8.58 -16.92
CA GLU A 151 -6.24 9.39 -17.38
C GLU A 151 -4.90 8.68 -17.09
N GLU A 152 -3.87 8.88 -17.93
CA GLU A 152 -2.54 8.33 -17.68
C GLU A 152 -1.99 8.84 -16.35
N LEU A 153 -1.63 7.93 -15.44
CA LEU A 153 -1.17 8.27 -14.09
C LEU A 153 0.34 8.03 -13.93
N LEU A 154 0.79 6.82 -14.26
CA LEU A 154 2.19 6.39 -14.16
C LEU A 154 2.63 5.70 -15.45
N VAL A 155 3.93 5.77 -15.74
CA VAL A 155 4.53 5.07 -16.88
C VAL A 155 5.74 4.30 -16.39
N LEU A 156 5.82 3.02 -16.74
CA LEU A 156 6.94 2.15 -16.47
C LEU A 156 7.65 1.79 -17.77
N THR A 157 8.97 1.56 -17.67
CA THR A 157 9.78 1.09 -18.80
C THR A 157 10.58 -0.14 -18.40
N ARG A 158 10.82 -1.01 -19.39
CA ARG A 158 11.66 -2.19 -19.22
C ARG A 158 12.57 -2.33 -20.43
N SER A 159 13.86 -2.52 -20.16
CA SER A 159 14.83 -2.92 -21.19
C SER A 159 14.92 -4.46 -21.20
N VAL A 160 15.06 -5.04 -22.40
CA VAL A 160 15.11 -6.49 -22.61
C VAL A 160 16.42 -7.09 -22.08
N ALA A 161 17.41 -6.27 -21.72
CA ALA A 161 18.75 -6.71 -21.32
C ALA A 161 18.92 -7.04 -19.82
N GLU A 162 17.92 -6.81 -18.96
CA GLU A 162 18.07 -6.88 -17.49
C GLU A 162 17.39 -8.12 -16.85
N GLN A 163 17.27 -9.22 -17.59
CA GLN A 163 16.87 -10.52 -17.02
C GLN A 163 18.12 -11.37 -16.75
N GLU A 164 18.64 -11.29 -15.53
CA GLU A 164 19.29 -12.38 -14.77
C GLU A 164 20.22 -11.77 -13.72
N GLU A 165 19.74 -11.64 -12.48
CA GLU A 165 20.59 -11.79 -11.28
C GLU A 165 19.70 -11.86 -10.04
N ALA A 166 19.07 -13.01 -9.83
CA ALA A 166 18.62 -13.39 -8.49
C ALA A 166 19.85 -13.90 -7.73
N THR A 167 20.41 -13.05 -6.89
CA THR A 167 21.51 -13.40 -5.98
C THR A 167 21.01 -14.46 -5.00
N THR A 168 21.46 -15.71 -5.17
CA THR A 168 21.29 -16.74 -4.14
C THR A 168 22.12 -16.37 -2.92
N THR A 169 21.46 -15.89 -1.86
CA THR A 169 22.07 -15.62 -0.56
C THR A 169 22.52 -16.95 0.06
N LYS A 170 23.83 -17.26 0.00
CA LYS A 170 24.41 -18.43 0.69
C LYS A 170 24.73 -18.06 2.14
N GLY A 171 24.35 -18.92 3.09
CA GLY A 171 24.62 -18.71 4.50
C GLY A 171 23.96 -19.75 5.40
N PRO A 172 24.25 -19.73 6.72
CA PRO A 172 23.57 -20.57 7.69
C PRO A 172 22.07 -20.26 7.70
N MET A 173 21.25 -21.29 7.86
CA MET A 173 19.80 -21.19 7.97
C MET A 173 19.43 -21.35 9.45
N VAL A 174 18.68 -20.39 9.97
CA VAL A 174 18.08 -20.43 11.31
C VAL A 174 16.57 -20.30 11.19
N GLU A 175 15.83 -20.95 12.09
CA GLU A 175 14.37 -20.92 12.07
C GLU A 175 13.77 -20.76 13.47
N ARG A 176 12.60 -20.13 13.55
CA ARG A 176 11.89 -19.86 14.81
C ARG A 176 10.38 -19.93 14.62
N CYS A 177 9.68 -20.57 15.55
CA CYS A 177 8.21 -20.62 15.56
C CYS A 177 7.66 -19.59 16.54
N LEU A 178 6.60 -18.88 16.15
CA LEU A 178 5.92 -17.89 16.98
C LEU A 178 4.42 -17.83 16.69
N THR A 179 3.69 -17.14 17.56
CA THR A 179 2.25 -16.87 17.39
C THR A 179 2.06 -15.41 17.01
N LEU A 180 1.37 -15.15 15.90
CA LEU A 180 1.13 -13.80 15.41
C LEU A 180 0.27 -13.00 16.39
N ALA A 181 0.74 -11.85 16.87
CA ALA A 181 -0.03 -10.99 17.78
C ALA A 181 -0.72 -9.80 17.08
N LEU A 182 -0.43 -9.59 15.80
CA LEU A 182 -1.00 -8.48 15.02
C LEU A 182 -2.50 -8.66 14.82
N ALA A 183 -3.30 -7.76 15.40
CA ALA A 183 -4.77 -7.82 15.39
C ALA A 183 -5.34 -7.89 13.96
N ALA A 184 -4.78 -7.10 13.04
CA ALA A 184 -5.15 -7.05 11.63
C ALA A 184 -4.52 -8.17 10.77
N GLY A 185 -3.66 -9.02 11.34
CA GLY A 185 -2.92 -10.05 10.62
C GLY A 185 -1.70 -9.52 9.85
N LEU A 186 -1.14 -10.34 8.96
CA LEU A 186 0.02 -9.98 8.13
C LEU A 186 -0.42 -9.26 6.84
N HIS A 187 -0.79 -7.98 6.96
CA HIS A 187 -1.13 -7.11 5.83
C HIS A 187 0.09 -6.31 5.33
N ALA A 188 -0.14 -5.33 4.45
CA ALA A 188 0.91 -4.58 3.75
C ALA A 188 1.95 -3.95 4.70
N ARG A 189 1.52 -3.28 5.78
CA ARG A 189 2.43 -2.57 6.71
C ARG A 189 3.41 -3.52 7.43
N PRO A 190 2.96 -4.58 8.13
CA PRO A 190 3.85 -5.60 8.68
C PRO A 190 4.71 -6.30 7.62
N ALA A 191 4.17 -6.61 6.44
CA ALA A 191 4.92 -7.24 5.36
C ALA A 191 6.07 -6.34 4.86
N ALA A 192 5.82 -5.03 4.70
CA ALA A 192 6.84 -4.05 4.32
C ALA A 192 7.96 -3.96 5.35
N ARG A 193 7.60 -3.95 6.64
CA ARG A 193 8.56 -3.89 7.74
C ARG A 193 9.40 -5.16 7.82
N LEU A 194 8.83 -6.34 7.56
CA LEU A 194 9.60 -7.59 7.42
C LEU A 194 10.60 -7.53 6.27
N ARG A 195 10.19 -7.02 5.10
CA ARG A 195 11.10 -6.83 3.95
C ARG A 195 12.22 -5.85 4.28
N ALA A 196 11.91 -4.75 4.97
CA ALA A 196 12.90 -3.78 5.43
C ALA A 196 13.92 -4.43 6.37
N ILE A 197 13.47 -5.26 7.32
CA ILE A 197 14.35 -6.05 8.20
C ILE A 197 15.25 -6.97 7.36
N ALA A 198 14.70 -7.75 6.43
CA ALA A 198 15.53 -8.65 5.61
C ALA A 198 16.64 -7.92 4.86
N ARG A 199 16.32 -6.75 4.28
CA ARG A 199 17.29 -5.89 3.58
C ARG A 199 18.32 -5.26 4.52
N GLU A 200 17.90 -4.75 5.68
CA GLU A 200 18.77 -4.14 6.70
C GLU A 200 19.82 -5.14 7.20
N TYR A 201 19.40 -6.38 7.43
CA TYR A 201 20.28 -7.44 7.94
C TYR A 201 20.99 -8.23 6.82
N GLY A 202 20.62 -7.99 5.55
CA GLY A 202 21.21 -8.68 4.39
C GLY A 202 20.93 -10.18 4.39
N VAL A 203 19.73 -10.59 4.79
CA VAL A 203 19.32 -12.00 4.89
C VAL A 203 18.21 -12.30 3.90
N ASN A 204 18.13 -13.55 3.46
CA ASN A 204 16.91 -14.07 2.84
C ASN A 204 15.95 -14.51 3.96
N LEU A 205 14.77 -13.90 4.05
CA LEU A 205 13.78 -14.17 5.09
C LEU A 205 12.51 -14.76 4.47
N GLU A 206 11.98 -15.82 5.07
CA GLU A 206 10.74 -16.48 4.67
C GLU A 206 9.79 -16.62 5.86
N VAL A 207 8.49 -16.54 5.57
CA VAL A 207 7.40 -16.75 6.53
C VAL A 207 6.59 -17.95 6.08
N HIS A 208 6.39 -18.92 6.98
CA HIS A 208 5.64 -20.15 6.73
C HIS A 208 4.48 -20.27 7.72
N ARG A 209 3.34 -20.79 7.27
CA ARG A 209 2.19 -21.08 8.15
C ARG A 209 2.37 -22.42 8.86
N GLU A 210 1.94 -22.50 10.12
CA GLU A 210 1.94 -23.73 10.91
C GLU A 210 0.51 -24.17 11.29
N PRO A 211 0.14 -25.47 11.11
CA PRO A 211 0.95 -26.54 10.51
C PRO A 211 1.16 -26.32 9.01
N ALA A 212 2.33 -26.72 8.51
CA ALA A 212 2.69 -26.56 7.10
C ALA A 212 1.71 -27.29 6.16
N ALA A 213 0.90 -26.53 5.42
CA ALA A 213 0.18 -27.02 4.25
C ALA A 213 1.09 -26.97 3.01
N GLU A 214 0.81 -27.75 1.97
CA GLU A 214 1.59 -27.72 0.72
C GLU A 214 1.57 -26.30 0.11
N GLY A 215 2.76 -25.71 -0.07
CA GLY A 215 2.94 -24.35 -0.60
C GLY A 215 2.87 -23.20 0.41
N ALA A 216 2.79 -23.47 1.71
CA ALA A 216 2.46 -22.46 2.73
C ALA A 216 3.64 -21.60 3.25
N GLY A 217 4.57 -21.23 2.37
CA GLY A 217 5.73 -20.39 2.70
C GLY A 217 5.93 -19.29 1.66
N ALA A 218 6.24 -18.08 2.11
CA ALA A 218 6.49 -16.94 1.23
C ALA A 218 7.78 -16.21 1.63
N ASN A 219 8.55 -15.84 0.61
CA ASN A 219 9.72 -14.98 0.77
C ASN A 219 9.27 -13.54 1.04
N VAL A 220 9.94 -12.82 1.94
CA VAL A 220 9.53 -11.44 2.27
C VAL A 220 9.75 -10.43 1.15
N GLU A 221 10.53 -10.75 0.13
CA GLU A 221 10.63 -9.92 -1.08
C GLU A 221 9.30 -9.91 -1.86
N SER A 222 8.55 -11.02 -1.83
CA SER A 222 7.22 -11.12 -2.45
C SER A 222 6.12 -10.76 -1.45
N LEU A 223 5.77 -9.47 -1.40
CA LEU A 223 4.76 -8.94 -0.49
C LEU A 223 3.37 -9.57 -0.70
N SER A 224 2.98 -9.83 -1.95
CA SER A 224 1.71 -10.50 -2.27
C SER A 224 1.68 -11.92 -1.74
N ALA A 225 2.75 -12.70 -1.95
CA ALA A 225 2.85 -14.06 -1.42
C ALA A 225 2.77 -14.08 0.11
N LEU A 226 3.43 -13.14 0.80
CA LEU A 226 3.33 -13.00 2.25
C LEU A 226 1.89 -12.76 2.72
N MET A 227 1.21 -11.78 2.12
CA MET A 227 -0.15 -11.45 2.54
C MET A 227 -1.16 -12.55 2.17
N ASN A 228 -0.88 -13.34 1.13
CA ASN A 228 -1.67 -14.52 0.74
C ASN A 228 -1.53 -15.73 1.67
N LEU A 229 -0.59 -15.72 2.64
CA LEU A 229 -0.50 -16.77 3.67
C LEU A 229 -1.75 -16.83 4.57
N GLY A 230 -2.54 -15.74 4.61
CA GLY A 230 -3.79 -15.67 5.36
C GLY A 230 -3.57 -15.74 6.88
N LEU A 231 -2.44 -15.24 7.36
CA LEU A 231 -2.09 -15.23 8.78
C LEU A 231 -2.86 -14.13 9.51
N VAL A 232 -3.62 -14.53 10.53
CA VAL A 232 -4.40 -13.66 11.42
C VAL A 232 -3.88 -13.74 12.85
N ALA A 233 -4.28 -12.81 13.73
CA ALA A 233 -3.96 -12.89 15.15
C ALA A 233 -4.23 -14.30 15.73
N GLY A 234 -3.25 -14.83 16.46
CA GLY A 234 -3.27 -16.20 17.00
C GLY A 234 -2.79 -17.29 16.03
N SER A 235 -2.48 -16.96 14.77
CA SER A 235 -1.91 -17.95 13.83
C SER A 235 -0.51 -18.35 14.26
N ALA A 236 -0.24 -19.65 14.29
CA ALA A 236 1.12 -20.16 14.41
C ALA A 236 1.85 -19.99 13.07
N LEU A 237 3.08 -19.50 13.12
CA LEU A 237 3.93 -19.32 11.96
C LEU A 237 5.38 -19.68 12.28
N ARG A 238 6.15 -19.97 11.24
CA ARG A 238 7.59 -20.21 11.29
C ARG A 238 8.32 -19.18 10.44
N LEU A 239 9.28 -18.50 11.04
CA LEU A 239 10.23 -17.65 10.34
C LEU A 239 11.49 -18.44 9.99
N ARG A 240 12.04 -18.24 8.79
CA ARG A 240 13.32 -18.81 8.35
C ARG A 240 14.21 -17.71 7.79
N ALA A 241 15.40 -17.55 8.35
CA ALA A 241 16.38 -16.58 7.88
C ALA A 241 17.65 -17.29 7.41
N GLN A 242 18.07 -17.01 6.18
CA GLN A 242 19.32 -17.49 5.60
C GLN A 242 20.30 -16.33 5.42
N GLY A 243 21.42 -16.40 6.14
CA GLY A 243 22.47 -15.39 6.10
C GLY A 243 23.25 -15.33 7.41
N THR A 244 24.41 -14.67 7.39
CA THR A 244 25.31 -14.60 8.57
C THR A 244 24.72 -13.83 9.75
N ARG A 245 23.73 -12.95 9.51
CA ARG A 245 22.98 -12.19 10.53
C ARG A 245 21.56 -12.73 10.76
N GLY A 246 21.31 -14.00 10.42
CA GLY A 246 19.98 -14.62 10.52
C GLY A 246 19.33 -14.49 11.89
N GLU A 247 20.07 -14.74 12.97
CA GLU A 247 19.52 -14.69 14.34
C GLU A 247 19.00 -13.29 14.72
N ALA A 248 19.79 -12.25 14.42
CA ALA A 248 19.42 -10.86 14.70
C ALA A 248 18.22 -10.41 13.85
N ALA A 249 18.10 -10.91 12.62
CA ALA A 249 16.94 -10.65 11.77
C ALA A 249 15.68 -11.34 12.32
N LEU A 250 15.80 -12.56 12.86
CA LEU A 250 14.69 -13.26 13.51
C LEU A 250 14.24 -12.55 14.79
N ASP A 251 15.17 -12.02 15.60
CA ASP A 251 14.83 -11.23 16.79
C ASP A 251 14.01 -9.97 16.44
N ALA A 252 14.43 -9.23 15.40
CA ALA A 252 13.72 -8.05 14.93
C ALA A 252 12.34 -8.39 14.33
N ALA A 253 12.27 -9.46 13.52
CA ALA A 253 11.03 -9.92 12.91
C ALA A 253 10.04 -10.46 13.95
N GLU A 254 10.50 -11.19 14.97
CA GLU A 254 9.66 -11.62 16.08
C GLU A 254 9.10 -10.43 16.84
N ALA A 255 9.96 -9.48 17.24
CA ALA A 255 9.52 -8.27 17.92
C ALA A 255 8.45 -7.52 17.12
N LEU A 256 8.60 -7.42 15.79
CA LEU A 256 7.60 -6.83 14.91
C LEU A 256 6.26 -7.58 14.93
N LEU A 257 6.28 -8.91 14.87
CA LEU A 257 5.08 -9.73 14.71
C LEU A 257 4.36 -10.06 16.04
N THR A 258 5.06 -9.93 17.17
CA THR A 258 4.52 -10.20 18.51
C THR A 258 4.20 -8.94 19.30
N THR A 259 4.67 -7.77 18.86
CA THR A 259 4.29 -6.49 19.46
C THR A 259 3.00 -5.99 18.80
N PRO A 260 1.93 -5.69 19.56
CA PRO A 260 0.74 -5.05 19.01
C PRO A 260 1.15 -3.74 18.31
N GLU A 261 0.57 -3.44 17.14
CA GLU A 261 0.82 -2.14 16.50
C GLU A 261 0.48 -1.05 17.51
N ALA A 262 1.50 -0.28 17.93
CA ALA A 262 1.24 0.95 18.65
C ALA A 262 0.53 1.89 17.69
N GLU A 263 -0.48 2.61 18.18
CA GLU A 263 -1.09 3.74 17.48
C GLU A 263 0.00 4.78 17.18
N GLU A 264 0.74 4.61 16.09
CA GLU A 264 1.63 5.64 15.53
C GLU A 264 0.82 6.69 14.76
N HIS A 265 -0.43 6.92 15.16
CA HIS A 265 -1.15 8.14 14.83
C HIS A 265 -0.95 9.12 15.96
N ALA A 266 0.15 9.88 15.86
CA ALA A 266 0.11 11.22 16.42
C ALA A 266 -1.00 11.97 15.68
N VAL A 267 -2.21 11.93 16.23
CA VAL A 267 -3.31 12.84 15.88
C VAL A 267 -2.68 14.21 15.74
N GLY A 268 -2.73 14.76 14.52
CA GLY A 268 -2.14 16.05 14.21
C GLY A 268 -2.49 17.03 15.30
N LYS A 269 -1.46 17.60 15.93
CA LYS A 269 -1.56 18.54 17.05
C LYS A 269 -2.75 19.48 16.79
N PRO A 270 -3.71 19.65 17.72
CA PRO A 270 -4.85 20.53 17.49
C PRO A 270 -4.36 21.91 17.05
N PRO A 271 -5.03 22.56 16.08
CA PRO A 271 -4.52 23.77 15.47
C PRO A 271 -4.21 24.80 16.56
N VAL A 272 -2.98 25.31 16.53
CA VAL A 272 -2.53 26.40 17.39
C VAL A 272 -3.50 27.56 17.14
N GLY A 273 -4.26 27.93 18.18
CA GLY A 273 -5.20 29.04 18.11
C GLY A 273 -4.52 30.32 17.63
N LEU A 274 -5.30 31.14 16.92
CA LEU A 274 -4.89 32.43 16.34
C LEU A 274 -4.05 33.25 17.34
N GLN A 275 -2.79 33.53 16.98
CA GLN A 275 -1.86 34.26 17.85
C GLN A 275 -1.98 35.80 17.74
N LYS A 276 -3.04 36.34 17.13
CA LYS A 276 -3.20 37.81 17.00
C LYS A 276 -4.66 38.25 17.23
N PRO A 277 -4.90 39.30 18.03
CA PRO A 277 -6.25 39.85 18.20
C PRO A 277 -6.75 40.46 16.89
N LEU A 278 -8.00 40.16 16.55
CA LEU A 278 -8.69 40.64 15.35
C LEU A 278 -9.26 42.05 15.57
N GLY A 279 -9.29 42.84 14.50
CA GLY A 279 -9.91 44.16 14.48
C GLY A 279 -11.44 44.10 14.33
N ILE A 280 -12.10 45.26 14.48
CA ILE A 280 -13.55 45.38 14.29
C ILE A 280 -13.91 45.10 12.82
N GLY A 281 -14.76 44.09 12.58
CA GLY A 281 -15.20 43.69 11.25
C GLY A 281 -14.35 42.58 10.59
N GLU A 282 -13.31 42.09 11.27
CA GLU A 282 -12.53 40.96 10.79
C GLU A 282 -13.12 39.63 11.28
N LEU A 283 -13.20 38.66 10.36
CA LEU A 283 -13.52 37.27 10.66
C LEU A 283 -12.24 36.45 10.50
N ALA A 284 -11.88 35.65 11.50
CA ALA A 284 -10.87 34.63 11.32
C ALA A 284 -11.53 33.29 11.02
N GLY A 285 -11.04 32.62 9.98
CA GLY A 285 -11.36 31.22 9.75
C GLY A 285 -10.68 30.37 10.82
N LEU A 286 -11.42 29.41 11.38
CA LEU A 286 -10.81 28.28 12.08
C LEU A 286 -10.38 27.27 11.03
N VAL A 287 -9.12 26.84 11.08
CA VAL A 287 -8.68 25.67 10.31
C VAL A 287 -9.35 24.46 10.97
N ALA A 288 -10.47 24.00 10.40
CA ALA A 288 -11.21 22.85 10.92
C ALA A 288 -10.44 21.53 10.73
N SER A 289 -9.60 21.46 9.69
CA SER A 289 -8.70 20.34 9.40
C SER A 289 -7.49 20.83 8.61
N HIS A 290 -6.32 20.23 8.85
CA HIS A 290 -5.15 20.41 7.98
C HIS A 290 -5.31 19.50 6.76
N GLY A 291 -5.36 20.06 5.55
CA GLY A 291 -5.55 19.29 4.33
C GLY A 291 -6.04 20.13 3.17
N LEU A 292 -6.39 19.47 2.06
CA LEU A 292 -6.94 20.10 0.86
C LEU A 292 -8.45 19.84 0.84
N ALA A 293 -9.25 20.90 0.96
CA ALA A 293 -10.71 20.79 0.83
C ALA A 293 -11.11 21.05 -0.63
N THR A 294 -11.89 20.15 -1.22
CA THR A 294 -12.46 20.34 -2.55
C THR A 294 -13.97 20.17 -2.52
N GLY A 295 -14.66 21.08 -3.20
CA GLY A 295 -16.12 21.08 -3.23
C GLY A 295 -16.66 22.37 -3.84
N PRO A 296 -17.95 22.40 -4.21
CA PRO A 296 -18.59 23.63 -4.66
C PRO A 296 -18.62 24.64 -3.51
N LEU A 297 -18.12 25.85 -3.76
CA LEU A 297 -18.24 26.94 -2.80
C LEU A 297 -19.72 27.33 -2.68
N VAL A 298 -20.33 27.09 -1.52
CA VAL A 298 -21.70 27.48 -1.22
C VAL A 298 -21.71 28.67 -0.29
N VAL A 299 -22.47 29.71 -0.67
CA VAL A 299 -22.74 30.85 0.21
C VAL A 299 -23.92 30.49 1.09
N TYR A 300 -23.66 30.24 2.38
CA TYR A 300 -24.73 30.12 3.37
C TYR A 300 -25.40 31.49 3.54
N ARG A 301 -26.68 31.58 3.17
CA ARG A 301 -27.53 32.72 3.51
C ARG A 301 -28.43 32.28 4.68
N PRO A 302 -28.20 32.80 5.90
CA PRO A 302 -29.01 32.47 7.07
C PRO A 302 -30.47 32.93 6.93
#